data_AF-A0A925UP93-F1
#
_entry.id   AF-A0A925UP93-F1
#
_cell.length_a   1.000
_cell.length_b   1.000
_cell.length_c   1.000
_cell.angle_alpha   90.00
_cell.angle_beta   90.00
_cell.angle_gamma   90.00
#
_symmetry.space_group_name_H-M   'P 1'
#
loop_
_entity.id
_entity.type
_entity.pdbx_description
1 polymer ?
#
loop_
_entity_poly.entity_id
_entity_poly.type
_entity_poly.pdbx_seq_one_letter_code
_entity_poly.pdbx_strand_id
1 'polypeptide(L)'
;MSNFNNKLIKLYEILNVGESIEETLEYIFESFNEFIPYDRISIALLDNMSNIYSYALKTDYDVALKTGYSLNLLKTSLADLTQNRKPRIIDSY
;
A
#
# COMPACT_ATOMS: atom_id res chain seq x y z
N MET A 1 -23.33 -13.87 -4.58
CA MET A 1 -22.13 -13.02 -4.78
C MET A 1 -20.97 -13.67 -4.03
N SER A 2 -19.75 -13.71 -4.58
CA SER A 2 -18.58 -14.22 -3.85
C SER A 2 -18.24 -13.31 -2.66
N ASN A 3 -17.65 -13.87 -1.60
CA ASN A 3 -17.19 -13.11 -0.42
C ASN A 3 -16.24 -11.96 -0.82
N PHE A 4 -15.33 -12.24 -1.77
CA PHE A 4 -14.44 -11.24 -2.37
C PHE A 4 -15.19 -10.04 -2.97
N ASN A 5 -16.24 -10.29 -3.78
CA ASN A 5 -16.98 -9.20 -4.43
C ASN A 5 -17.69 -8.31 -3.40
N ASN A 6 -18.20 -8.88 -2.31
CA ASN A 6 -18.83 -8.10 -1.25
C ASN A 6 -17.82 -7.18 -0.54
N LYS A 7 -16.62 -7.71 -0.26
CA LYS A 7 -15.53 -6.91 0.33
C LYS A 7 -15.05 -5.81 -0.60
N LEU A 8 -15.00 -6.08 -1.91
CA LEU A 8 -14.67 -5.07 -2.91
C LEU A 8 -15.74 -3.97 -3.02
N ILE A 9 -17.02 -4.32 -3.00
CA ILE A 9 -18.12 -3.34 -2.97
C ILE A 9 -17.98 -2.43 -1.74
N LYS A 10 -17.70 -3.02 -0.57
CA LYS A 10 -17.54 -2.23 0.66
C LYS A 10 -16.32 -1.32 0.62
N LEU A 11 -15.21 -1.75 0.02
CA LEU A 11 -14.05 -0.88 -0.24
C LEU A 11 -14.45 0.34 -1.08
N TYR A 12 -15.23 0.15 -2.16
CA TYR A 12 -15.72 1.27 -2.96
C TYR A 12 -16.64 2.22 -2.17
N GLU A 13 -17.48 1.70 -1.28
CA GLU A 13 -18.29 2.55 -0.39
C GLU A 13 -17.41 3.44 0.50
N ILE A 14 -16.40 2.86 1.15
CA ILE A 14 -15.45 3.58 2.03
C ILE A 14 -14.74 4.71 1.25
N LEU A 15 -14.24 4.39 0.06
CA LEU A 15 -13.59 5.36 -0.82
C LEU A 15 -14.53 6.51 -1.22
N ASN A 16 -15.81 6.22 -1.48
CA ASN A 16 -16.78 7.22 -1.93
C ASN A 16 -17.31 8.12 -0.80
N VAL A 17 -17.30 7.64 0.45
CA VAL A 17 -17.73 8.42 1.62
C VAL A 17 -16.67 9.45 2.04
N GLY A 18 -15.47 9.38 1.46
CA GLY A 18 -14.37 10.30 1.75
C GLY A 18 -13.64 9.97 3.04
N GLU A 19 -13.68 8.70 3.45
CA GLU A 19 -12.87 8.19 4.56
C GLU A 19 -11.38 8.40 4.28
N SER A 20 -10.58 8.48 5.33
CA SER A 20 -9.14 8.70 5.23
C SER A 20 -8.42 7.57 4.49
N ILE A 21 -7.21 7.85 3.99
CA ILE A 21 -6.37 6.83 3.36
C ILE A 21 -6.02 5.74 4.39
N GLU A 22 -5.84 6.12 5.65
CA GLU A 22 -5.58 5.24 6.78
C GLU A 22 -6.73 4.25 7.01
N GLU A 23 -7.99 4.72 7.04
CA GLU A 23 -9.16 3.85 7.18
C GLU A 23 -9.35 2.93 5.98
N THR A 24 -9.08 3.43 4.77
CA THR A 24 -9.08 2.61 3.57
C THR A 24 -8.03 1.50 3.67
N LEU A 25 -6.82 1.84 4.11
CA LEU A 25 -5.70 0.91 4.26
C LEU A 25 -6.00 -0.15 5.33
N GLU A 26 -6.57 0.27 6.46
CA GLU A 26 -7.04 -0.60 7.55
C GLU A 26 -8.05 -1.61 7.03
N TYR A 27 -9.08 -1.13 6.31
CA TYR A 27 -10.10 -2.00 5.74
C TYR A 27 -9.51 -3.03 4.78
N ILE A 28 -8.58 -2.61 3.91
CA ILE A 28 -7.89 -3.52 2.98
C ILE A 28 -7.11 -4.57 3.77
N PHE A 29 -6.30 -4.15 4.74
CA PHE A 29 -5.47 -5.03 5.56
C PHE A 29 -6.31 -6.10 6.25
N GLU A 30 -7.35 -5.70 6.98
CA GLU A 30 -8.19 -6.62 7.75
C GLU A 30 -9.08 -7.50 6.86
N SER A 31 -9.72 -6.89 5.85
CA SER A 31 -10.71 -7.59 5.04
C SER A 31 -10.09 -8.47 3.96
N PHE A 32 -8.95 -8.10 3.39
CA PHE A 32 -8.36 -8.85 2.28
C PHE A 32 -7.25 -9.83 2.71
N ASN A 33 -6.94 -9.93 4.01
CA ASN A 33 -5.92 -10.85 4.54
C ASN A 33 -6.15 -12.31 4.11
N GLU A 34 -7.41 -12.75 3.98
CA GLU A 34 -7.74 -14.11 3.51
C GLU A 34 -7.33 -14.37 2.05
N PHE A 35 -7.12 -13.33 1.24
CA PHE A 35 -6.75 -13.40 -0.18
C PHE A 35 -5.30 -13.00 -0.42
N ILE A 36 -4.80 -12.04 0.35
CA ILE A 36 -3.47 -11.46 0.22
C ILE A 36 -2.86 -11.42 1.63
N PRO A 37 -2.31 -12.54 2.13
CA PRO A 37 -1.85 -12.68 3.50
C PRO A 37 -0.46 -12.07 3.70
N TYR A 38 -0.30 -10.80 3.33
CA TYR A 38 0.91 -10.05 3.67
C TYR A 38 0.74 -9.42 5.04
N ASP A 39 1.73 -9.60 5.89
CA ASP A 39 1.75 -9.05 7.26
C ASP A 39 1.92 -7.51 7.32
N ARG A 40 1.99 -6.86 6.15
CA ARG A 40 2.17 -5.41 6.01
C ARG A 40 1.60 -4.90 4.68
N ILE A 41 0.95 -3.74 4.75
CA ILE A 41 0.58 -2.94 3.58
C ILE A 41 0.97 -1.48 3.82
N SER A 42 1.43 -0.79 2.77
CA SER A 42 1.81 0.62 2.87
C SER A 42 1.56 1.38 1.57
N ILE A 43 1.29 2.68 1.71
CA ILE A 43 1.26 3.64 0.61
C ILE A 43 2.49 4.53 0.73
N ALA A 44 3.17 4.71 -0.39
CA ALA A 44 4.26 5.66 -0.53
C ALA A 44 3.94 6.68 -1.62
N LEU A 45 4.35 7.93 -1.41
CA LEU A 45 4.13 9.03 -2.35
C LEU A 45 5.43 9.41 -3.04
N LEU A 46 5.33 9.85 -4.29
CA LEU A 46 6.45 10.36 -5.08
C LEU A 46 6.28 11.87 -5.24
N ASP A 47 7.33 12.64 -4.96
CA ASP A 47 7.34 14.08 -5.27
C ASP A 47 7.84 14.38 -6.70
N ASN A 48 7.76 15.65 -7.09
CA ASN A 48 8.25 16.13 -8.39
C ASN A 48 9.79 16.09 -8.51
N MET A 49 10.51 15.82 -7.43
CA MET A 49 11.97 15.73 -7.36
C MET A 49 12.47 14.29 -7.31
N SER A 50 11.59 13.31 -7.59
CA SER A 50 11.91 11.88 -7.55
C SER A 50 12.29 11.34 -6.16
N ASN A 51 11.79 11.94 -5.09
CA ASN A 51 11.89 11.34 -3.75
C ASN A 51 10.61 10.58 -3.44
N ILE A 52 10.78 9.38 -2.90
CA ILE A 52 9.70 8.55 -2.39
C ILE A 52 9.59 8.72 -0.87
N TYR A 53 8.37 8.87 -0.36
CA TYR A 53 8.08 9.09 1.06
C TYR A 53 7.11 8.03 1.56
N SER A 54 7.37 7.47 2.75
CA SER A 54 6.38 6.66 3.47
C SER A 54 5.22 7.55 3.91
N TYR A 55 4.00 7.21 3.49
CA TYR A 55 2.80 8.01 3.76
C TYR A 55 1.85 7.32 4.74
N ALA A 56 1.41 6.11 4.41
CA ALA A 56 0.53 5.31 5.28
C ALA A 56 1.05 3.88 5.38
N LEU A 57 0.85 3.24 6.53
CA LEU A 57 1.35 1.91 6.84
C LEU A 57 0.41 1.22 7.82
N LYS A 58 0.11 -0.05 7.56
CA LYS A 58 -0.50 -0.99 8.50
C LYS A 58 0.33 -2.26 8.54
N THR A 59 0.61 -2.75 9.75
CA THR A 59 1.52 -3.87 10.03
C THR A 59 1.22 -4.42 11.41
N ASP A 60 1.42 -5.72 11.60
CA ASP A 60 1.34 -6.37 12.92
C ASP A 60 2.66 -6.30 13.70
N TYR A 61 3.73 -5.83 13.05
CA TYR A 61 5.08 -5.71 13.62
C TYR A 61 5.49 -4.26 13.89
N ASP A 62 6.59 -4.10 14.65
CA ASP A 62 7.24 -2.81 14.87
C ASP A 62 7.61 -2.10 13.55
N VAL A 63 7.33 -0.80 13.52
CA VAL A 63 7.55 0.05 12.35
C VAL A 63 9.02 0.44 12.24
N ALA A 64 9.76 -0.20 11.32
CA ALA A 64 11.15 0.15 11.03
C ALA A 64 11.29 1.48 10.25
N LEU A 65 10.39 1.73 9.29
CA LEU A 65 10.37 2.95 8.46
C LEU A 65 9.16 3.80 8.84
N LYS A 66 9.39 4.84 9.64
CA LYS A 66 8.32 5.74 10.10
C LYS A 66 7.75 6.56 8.93
N THR A 67 6.50 7.00 9.08
CA THR A 67 5.86 7.98 8.19
C THR A 67 6.78 9.21 8.05
N GLY A 68 6.94 9.69 6.81
CA GLY A 68 7.86 10.78 6.48
C GLY A 68 9.29 10.34 6.16
N TYR A 69 9.67 9.08 6.40
CA TYR A 69 10.94 8.54 5.88
C TYR A 69 11.00 8.73 4.36
N SER A 70 12.14 9.20 3.85
CA SER A 70 12.33 9.50 2.45
C SER A 70 13.65 9.01 1.88
N LEU A 71 13.63 8.69 0.60
CA LEU A 71 14.82 8.34 -0.16
C LEU A 71 14.67 8.80 -1.60
N ASN A 72 15.78 9.10 -2.27
CA ASN A 72 15.75 9.36 -3.69
C ASN A 72 15.46 8.06 -4.45
N LEU A 73 14.39 8.06 -5.25
CA LEU A 73 13.89 6.92 -6.00
C LEU A 73 14.96 6.28 -6.89
N LEU A 74 15.82 7.11 -7.51
CA LEU A 74 16.88 6.66 -8.42
C LEU A 74 17.97 5.84 -7.72
N LYS A 75 18.03 5.88 -6.38
CA LYS A 75 18.95 5.05 -5.58
C LYS A 75 18.36 3.67 -5.24
N THR A 76 17.21 3.31 -5.79
CA THR A 76 16.48 2.09 -5.45
C THR A 76 16.07 1.32 -6.69
N SER A 77 15.77 0.02 -6.53
CA SER A 77 15.13 -0.75 -7.61
C SER A 77 13.67 -0.34 -7.90
N LEU A 78 13.10 0.60 -7.13
CA LEU A 78 11.75 1.09 -7.37
C LEU A 78 11.69 2.07 -8.56
N ALA A 79 12.82 2.66 -8.98
CA ALA A 79 12.88 3.53 -10.15
C ALA A 79 12.27 2.85 -11.39
N ASP A 80 12.72 1.63 -11.70
CA ASP A 80 12.21 0.85 -12.83
C ASP A 80 10.72 0.51 -12.70
N LEU A 81 10.22 0.30 -11.47
CA LEU A 81 8.82 0.00 -11.21
C LEU A 81 7.91 1.18 -11.50
N THR A 82 8.30 2.37 -11.04
CA THR A 82 7.52 3.59 -11.28
C THR A 82 7.47 3.97 -12.77
N GLN A 83 8.53 3.70 -13.53
CA GLN A 83 8.58 3.95 -14.96
C GLN A 83 7.71 2.97 -15.75
N ASN A 84 7.81 1.67 -15.45
CA ASN A 84 7.13 0.63 -16.21
C ASN A 84 5.67 0.43 -15.79
N ARG A 85 5.27 0.88 -14.59
CA ARG A 85 3.93 0.73 -14.01
C ARG A 85 3.42 -0.71 -13.97
N LYS A 86 4.34 -1.68 -13.91
CA LYS A 86 4.02 -3.10 -13.81
C LYS A 86 4.06 -3.52 -12.34
N PRO A 87 3.03 -4.24 -11.84
CA PRO A 87 3.13 -4.89 -10.55
C PRO A 87 4.37 -5.80 -10.49
N ARG A 88 5.04 -5.82 -9.34
CA ARG A 88 6.16 -6.72 -9.07
C ARG A 88 5.86 -7.54 -7.83
N ILE A 89 6.03 -8.85 -7.94
CA ILE A 89 6.01 -9.79 -6.83
C ILE A 89 7.46 -10.20 -6.58
N ILE A 90 7.86 -10.22 -5.32
CA ILE A 90 9.18 -10.71 -4.89
C ILE A 90 8.89 -11.91 -3.99
N ASP A 91 9.18 -13.11 -4.47
CA ASP A 91 8.84 -14.39 -3.82
C ASP A 91 10.07 -15.17 -3.32
N SER A 92 11.27 -14.62 -3.53
CA SER A 92 12.55 -15.30 -3.28
C SER A 92 13.35 -14.51 -2.25
N TYR A 93 13.31 -15.00 -1.00
CA TYR A 93 14.24 -14.65 0.08
C TYR A 93 15.21 -15.81 0.32
#